data_AF-A0A433K0B2-F1
#
_entry.id   AF-A0A433K0B2-F1
#
_cell.length_a   1.000
_cell.length_b   1.000
_cell.length_c   1.000
_cell.angle_alpha   90.00
_cell.angle_beta   90.00
_cell.angle_gamma   90.00
#
_symmetry.space_group_name_H-M   'P 1'
#
loop_
_entity.id
_entity.type
_entity.pdbx_description
1 polymer ?
#
loop_
_entity_poly.entity_id
_entity_poly.type
_entity_poly.pdbx_seq_one_letter_code
_entity_poly.pdbx_strand_id
1 'polypeptide(L)' 'MALINAKKLPEKEKIKIEINKDIYSEIKEYCAWAGIGEIDHFFEEAAAFIFSKDKDWKKINSQKISS' A
#
# COMPACT_ATOMS: atom_id res chain seq x y z
N MET A 1 26.79 -11.36 23.80
CA MET A 1 26.69 -11.25 22.32
C MET A 1 25.43 -10.48 21.99
N ALA A 2 25.51 -9.47 21.11
CA ALA A 2 24.35 -8.65 20.76
C ALA A 2 23.30 -9.49 20.03
N LEU A 3 22.06 -9.47 20.52
CA LEU A 3 20.89 -9.99 19.81
C LEU A 3 20.61 -9.04 18.65
N ILE A 4 21.12 -9.37 17.47
CA ILE A 4 20.76 -8.65 16.23
C ILE A 4 19.32 -9.06 15.93
N ASN A 5 18.36 -8.23 16.36
CA ASN A 5 16.98 -8.31 15.90
C ASN A 5 16.99 -7.97 14.40
N ALA A 6 17.18 -8.98 13.55
CA ALA A 6 16.99 -8.84 12.12
C ALA A 6 15.54 -8.36 11.90
N LYS A 7 15.38 -7.10 11.51
CA LYS A 7 14.08 -6.50 11.19
C LYS A 7 13.53 -7.34 10.03
N LYS A 8 12.56 -8.21 10.33
CA LYS A 8 11.94 -9.10 9.35
C LYS A 8 11.46 -8.22 8.21
N LEU A 9 12.08 -8.38 7.04
CA LEU A 9 11.64 -7.67 5.84
C LEU A 9 10.17 -8.03 5.62
N PRO A 10 9.29 -7.04 5.38
CA PRO A 10 7.89 -7.31 5.14
C PRO A 10 7.77 -8.24 3.93
N GLU A 11 7.00 -9.30 4.11
CA GLU A 11 6.72 -10.25 3.04
C GLU A 11 5.89 -9.52 1.98
N LYS A 12 6.48 -9.29 0.80
CA LYS A 12 5.81 -8.63 -0.31
C LYS A 12 5.21 -9.67 -1.24
N GLU A 13 3.94 -9.52 -1.58
CA GLU A 13 3.26 -10.37 -2.54
C GLU A 13 3.22 -9.69 -3.91
N LYS A 14 3.57 -10.40 -4.98
CA LYS A 14 3.50 -9.86 -6.34
C LYS A 14 2.11 -10.08 -6.90
N ILE A 15 1.43 -8.99 -7.25
CA ILE A 15 0.11 -9.03 -7.87
C ILE A 15 0.18 -8.64 -9.34
N LYS A 16 -0.64 -9.28 -10.16
CA LYS A 16 -0.85 -8.89 -11.57
C LYS A 16 -2.16 -8.11 -11.65
N ILE A 17 -2.09 -6.87 -12.12
CA ILE A 17 -3.23 -5.95 -12.17
C ILE A 17 -3.47 -5.54 -13.61
N GLU A 18 -4.74 -5.48 -14.00
CA GLU A 18 -5.19 -4.82 -15.22
C GLU A 18 -5.94 -3.55 -14.82
N ILE A 19 -5.55 -2.41 -15.38
CA ILE A 19 -6.10 -1.09 -15.05
C ILE A 19 -6.30 -0.28 -16.33
N ASN A 20 -7.25 0.64 -16.30
CA ASN A 20 -7.46 1.58 -17.39
C ASN A 20 -6.17 2.36 -17.71
N LYS A 21 -5.85 2.48 -18.99
CA LYS A 21 -4.64 3.15 -19.48
C LYS A 21 -4.55 4.61 -19.05
N ASP A 22 -5.66 5.36 -19.08
CA ASP A 22 -5.68 6.77 -18.74
C ASP A 22 -5.37 6.98 -17.26
N ILE A 23 -5.99 6.18 -16.39
CA ILE A 23 -5.69 6.15 -14.96
C ILE A 23 -4.22 5.79 -14.72
N TYR A 24 -3.70 4.79 -15.43
CA TYR A 24 -2.31 4.38 -15.28
C TYR A 24 -1.31 5.47 -15.72
N SER A 25 -1.63 6.24 -16.76
CA SER A 25 -0.84 7.39 -17.17
C SER A 25 -0.82 8.47 -16.08
N GLU A 26 -1.99 8.79 -15.52
CA GLU A 26 -2.10 9.79 -14.44
C GLU A 26 -1.30 9.37 -13.19
N ILE A 27 -1.36 8.08 -12.83
CA ILE A 27 -0.54 7.52 -11.74
C ILE A 27 0.96 7.72 -12.03
N LYS A 28 1.41 7.45 -13.25
CA LYS A 28 2.83 7.65 -13.62
C LYS A 28 3.26 9.10 -13.54
N GLU A 29 2.44 10.02 -14.03
CA GLU A 29 2.71 11.46 -13.96
C GLU A 29 2.77 11.94 -12.51
N TYR A 30 1.83 11.48 -11.68
CA TYR A 30 1.82 11.74 -10.25
C TYR A 30 3.09 11.20 -9.57
N CYS A 31 3.45 9.94 -9.83
CA CYS A 31 4.66 9.34 -9.28
C CYS A 31 5.92 10.10 -9.69
N ALA A 32 6.00 10.54 -10.96
CA ALA A 32 7.12 11.33 -11.45
C ALA A 32 7.21 12.71 -10.75
N TRP A 33 6.08 13.38 -10.56
CA TRP A 33 6.01 14.67 -9.84
C TRP A 33 6.36 14.53 -8.35
N ALA A 34 5.84 13.50 -7.68
CA ALA A 34 6.04 13.24 -6.27
C ALA A 34 7.40 12.59 -5.93
N GLY A 35 8.18 12.20 -6.95
CA GLY A 35 9.44 11.49 -6.76
C GLY A 35 9.27 10.03 -6.27
N ILE A 36 8.14 9.40 -6.55
CA ILE A 36 7.86 8.00 -6.20
C ILE A 36 8.45 7.11 -7.30
N GLY A 37 9.49 6.35 -6.95
CA GLY A 37 10.22 5.51 -7.91
C GLY A 37 9.50 4.21 -8.27
N GLU A 38 8.62 3.69 -7.40
CA GLU A 38 7.93 2.42 -7.62
C GLU A 38 6.42 2.59 -7.60
N ILE A 39 5.77 2.11 -8.65
CA ILE A 39 4.30 2.09 -8.76
C ILE A 39 3.67 1.25 -7.65
N ASP A 40 4.37 0.20 -7.20
CA ASP A 40 3.92 -0.62 -6.07
C ASP A 40 3.74 0.23 -4.80
N HIS A 41 4.65 1.19 -4.56
CA HIS A 41 4.57 2.09 -3.42
C HIS A 41 3.34 3.00 -3.50
N PHE A 42 3.00 3.49 -4.69
CA PHE A 42 1.78 4.25 -4.91
C PHE A 42 0.53 3.44 -4.53
N PHE A 43 0.46 2.18 -4.95
CA PHE A 43 -0.68 1.32 -4.62
C PHE A 43 -0.76 0.99 -3.13
N GLU A 44 0.37 0.75 -2.47
CA GLU A 44 0.42 0.55 -1.01
C GLU A 44 -0.11 1.78 -0.27
N GLU A 45 0.38 2.98 -0.61
CA GLU A 45 -0.05 4.23 0.02
C GLU A 45 -1.53 4.55 -0.29
N ALA A 46 -1.98 4.33 -1.53
CA ALA A 46 -3.36 4.52 -1.92
C ALA A 46 -4.30 3.59 -1.15
N ALA A 47 -3.94 2.31 -1.02
CA ALA A 47 -4.70 1.35 -0.22
C ALA A 47 -4.72 1.76 1.26
N ALA A 48 -3.58 2.12 1.84
CA ALA A 48 -3.49 2.60 3.22
C ALA A 48 -4.36 3.84 3.46
N PHE A 49 -4.37 4.77 2.51
CA PHE A 49 -5.21 5.96 2.56
C PHE A 49 -6.71 5.60 2.52
N ILE A 50 -7.12 4.71 1.60
CA ILE A 50 -8.51 4.23 1.51
C ILE A 50 -8.91 3.57 2.83
N PHE A 51 -8.09 2.66 3.38
CA PHE A 51 -8.36 2.00 4.66
C PHE A 51 -8.45 2.99 5.82
N SER A 52 -7.71 4.10 5.76
CA SER A 52 -7.78 5.17 6.76
C SER A 52 -9.02 6.04 6.61
N LYS A 53 -9.62 6.14 5.42
CA LYS A 53 -10.83 6.96 5.20
C LYS A 53 -12.12 6.15 5.28
N ASP A 54 -12.07 4.87 4.92
CA ASP A 54 -13.22 3.98 4.92
C ASP A 54 -13.64 3.62 6.35
N LYS A 55 -14.79 4.17 6.76
CA LYS A 55 -15.33 3.99 8.11
C LYS A 55 -15.81 2.57 8.34
N ASP A 56 -16.31 1.89 7.31
CA ASP A 56 -16.85 0.54 7.43
C ASP A 56 -15.72 -0.48 7.49
N TRP A 57 -14.66 -0.27 6.69
CA TRP A 57 -13.40 -1.01 6.83
C TRP A 57 -12.80 -0.85 8.23
N LYS A 58 -12.76 0.38 8.77
CA LYS A 58 -12.28 0.64 10.13
C LYS A 58 -13.08 -0.13 11.19
N LYS A 59 -14.41 -0.15 11.10
CA LYS A 59 -15.26 -0.91 12.04
C LYS A 59 -14.92 -2.41 12.02
N ILE A 60 -14.79 -2.99 10.83
CA ILE A 60 -14.50 -4.42 10.66
C ILE A 60 -13.07 -4.73 11.13
N ASN A 61 -12.09 -3.90 10.78
CA ASN A 61 -10.69 -4.11 11.15
C ASN A 61 -10.50 -4.03 12.68
N SER A 62 -11.14 -3.08 13.37
CA SER A 62 -11.12 -3.01 14.83
C SER A 62 -11.74 -4.25 15.50
N GLN A 63 -12.78 -4.84 14.91
CA GLN A 63 -13.36 -6.10 15.42
C GLN A 63 -12.44 -7.30 15.19
N LYS A 64 -11.75 -7.38 14.04
CA LYS A 64 -10.77 -8.45 13.74
C LYS A 64 -9.54 -8.43 14.64
N ILE A 65 -9.08 -7.26 15.05
CA ILE A 65 -7.90 -7.12 15.94
C ILE A 65 -8.25 -7.46 17.40
N SER A 66 -9.55 -7.46 17.75
CA SER A 66 -10.04 -7.70 19.11
C SER A 66 -10.59 -9.13 19.34
N SER A 67 -10.46 -10.02 18.35
CA SER A 67 -10.96 -11.42 18.40
C SER A 67 -9.82 -12.43 18.31
#